data_AF-A0A9E1QD48-F1
#
_entry.id   AF-A0A9E1QD48-F1
#
_cell.length_a   1.000
_cell.length_b   1.000
_cell.length_c   1.000
_cell.angle_alpha   90.00
_cell.angle_beta   90.00
_cell.angle_gamma   90.00
#
_symmetry.space_group_name_H-M   'P 1'
#
loop_
_entity.id
_entity.type
_entity.pdbx_description
1 polymer ?
#
loop_
_entity_poly.entity_id
_entity_poly.type
_entity_poly.pdbx_seq_one_letter_code
_entity_poly.pdbx_strand_id
1 'polypeptide(L)'
;YPQMAFNPGRPDLADGGYSDRMKYRMIRVTIHEVGHNFFPMIINSDERQWTWMDEGLNSYLEMLAELEYDKDFPMRRGLPKNIVNYMNGDQSQIAPIMSKGDNVYSFGNNAYGKPATALWILRETIMGKELFDHAFKTYAQRWMFKHPTPADFFRTMEDASGIDLDWFWRGWFYTTDVTDIGIKNVKKFYAEKGDQENVKFIEDLSDGLLFSDSNAKKASSKFFYEVTFDKPGGLVMPIIVEFTYKDGTKARKTYPAQIWRYNDAQITKVINSDKEIVNITLDPDQETADVDTSNNNWPKKQASKFSKFKNKIKG
;
A
#
# COMPACT_ATOMS: atom_id res chain seq x y z
N TYR A 1 6.85 24.79 20.71
CA TYR A 1 6.54 23.36 20.72
C TYR A 1 7.13 22.63 21.94
N PRO A 2 6.72 22.86 23.20
CA PRO A 2 6.77 21.77 24.17
C PRO A 2 5.44 21.01 24.07
N GLN A 3 5.37 20.14 23.07
CA GLN A 3 4.22 19.28 22.75
C GLN A 3 3.94 18.23 23.85
N MET A 4 4.91 17.96 24.74
CA MET A 4 4.73 17.13 25.94
C MET A 4 3.61 17.61 26.89
N ALA A 5 3.07 18.82 26.72
CA ALA A 5 1.94 19.33 27.51
C ALA A 5 0.56 18.83 27.02
N PHE A 6 0.46 18.15 25.87
CA PHE A 6 -0.80 17.57 25.40
C PHE A 6 -1.03 16.21 26.07
N ASN A 7 -1.74 16.22 27.20
CA ASN A 7 -2.14 15.00 27.91
C ASN A 7 -3.66 14.77 27.82
N PRO A 8 -4.18 14.22 26.70
CA PRO A 8 -5.56 13.78 26.63
C PRO A 8 -5.70 12.44 27.35
N GLY A 9 -6.74 12.27 28.19
CA GLY A 9 -6.87 11.00 28.92
C GLY A 9 -7.54 11.10 30.28
N ARG A 10 -8.61 11.91 30.41
CA ARG A 10 -9.33 11.98 31.69
C ARG A 10 -10.31 10.82 31.80
N PRO A 11 -10.56 10.29 33.01
CA PRO A 11 -11.67 9.38 33.26
C PRO A 11 -12.96 9.84 32.57
N ASP A 12 -13.55 8.95 31.79
CA ASP A 12 -14.77 9.21 31.00
C ASP A 12 -15.95 8.31 31.41
N LEU A 13 -15.77 7.47 32.42
CA LEU A 13 -16.81 6.62 32.99
C LEU A 13 -17.37 7.23 34.27
N ALA A 14 -18.64 6.94 34.56
CA ALA A 14 -19.37 7.49 35.70
C ALA A 14 -18.81 7.06 37.07
N ASP A 15 -18.10 5.93 37.12
CA ASP A 15 -17.42 5.38 38.29
C ASP A 15 -16.03 6.01 38.54
N GLY A 16 -15.63 6.98 37.71
CA GLY A 16 -14.29 7.57 37.76
C GLY A 16 -13.21 6.72 37.08
N GLY A 17 -13.59 5.63 36.42
CA GLY A 17 -12.74 4.84 35.54
C GLY A 17 -12.59 5.42 34.13
N TYR A 18 -11.93 4.68 33.25
CA TYR A 18 -11.73 5.08 31.86
C TYR A 18 -12.09 3.95 30.89
N SER A 19 -12.63 4.31 29.73
CA SER A 19 -12.91 3.39 28.64
C SER A 19 -11.64 2.99 27.89
N ASP A 20 -11.67 1.85 27.18
CA ASP A 20 -10.59 1.44 26.27
C ASP A 20 -10.28 2.52 25.22
N ARG A 21 -11.32 3.20 24.73
CA ARG A 21 -11.16 4.32 23.80
C ARG A 21 -10.31 5.43 24.42
N MET A 22 -10.54 5.76 25.69
CA MET A 22 -9.75 6.78 26.38
C MET A 22 -8.33 6.30 26.65
N LYS A 23 -8.16 5.04 27.11
CA LYS A 23 -6.85 4.39 27.31
C LYS A 23 -5.98 4.47 26.05
N TYR A 24 -6.45 3.93 24.93
CA TYR A 24 -5.66 3.89 23.69
C TYR A 24 -5.44 5.28 23.09
N ARG A 25 -6.39 6.22 23.26
CA ARG A 25 -6.18 7.61 22.85
C ARG A 25 -5.05 8.27 23.64
N MET A 26 -5.01 8.09 24.96
CA MET A 26 -3.95 8.66 25.81
C MET A 26 -2.60 8.09 25.43
N ILE A 27 -2.50 6.75 25.29
CA ILE A 27 -1.24 6.08 24.94
C ILE A 27 -0.73 6.58 23.58
N ARG A 28 -1.59 6.56 22.55
CA ARG A 28 -1.22 7.05 21.21
C ARG A 28 -0.68 8.48 21.25
N VAL A 29 -1.44 9.42 21.82
CA VAL A 29 -1.02 10.82 21.83
C VAL A 29 0.28 10.98 22.61
N THR A 30 0.44 10.28 23.73
CA THR A 30 1.71 10.30 24.47
C THR A 30 2.87 9.81 23.59
N ILE A 31 2.68 8.73 22.82
CA ILE A 31 3.69 8.24 21.87
C ILE A 31 3.99 9.29 20.80
N HIS A 32 2.97 9.91 20.19
CA HIS A 32 3.12 10.97 19.18
C HIS A 32 3.91 12.16 19.71
N GLU A 33 3.50 12.72 20.85
CA GLU A 33 4.15 13.90 21.42
C GLU A 33 5.58 13.62 21.88
N VAL A 34 5.88 12.38 22.31
CA VAL A 34 7.24 11.95 22.61
C VAL A 34 8.05 11.78 21.33
N GLY A 35 7.46 11.25 20.26
CA GLY A 35 8.09 11.12 18.95
C GLY A 35 8.51 12.47 18.36
N HIS A 36 7.81 13.55 18.70
CA HIS A 36 8.21 14.89 18.30
C HIS A 36 9.59 15.33 18.82
N ASN A 37 10.13 14.72 19.89
CA ASN A 37 11.52 14.95 20.29
C ASN A 37 12.53 14.62 19.17
N PHE A 38 12.16 13.79 18.19
CA PHE A 38 12.97 13.51 17.01
C PHE A 38 12.54 14.38 15.83
N PHE A 39 11.28 14.30 15.42
CA PHE A 39 10.71 15.04 14.28
C PHE A 39 9.67 16.05 14.79
N PRO A 40 9.93 17.37 14.83
CA PRO A 40 11.01 18.06 14.15
C PRO A 40 12.14 18.51 15.09
N MET A 41 12.13 18.15 16.37
CA MET A 41 13.02 18.83 17.34
C MET A 41 14.51 18.54 17.13
N ILE A 42 14.88 17.31 16.77
CA ILE A 42 16.26 16.96 16.40
C ILE A 42 16.46 17.12 14.89
N ILE A 43 15.48 16.74 14.07
CA ILE A 43 15.54 16.82 12.60
C ILE A 43 14.51 17.85 12.15
N ASN A 44 14.96 19.09 11.97
CA ASN A 44 14.07 20.25 11.90
C ASN A 44 13.49 20.46 10.49
N SER A 45 12.18 20.42 10.34
CA SER A 45 11.50 20.71 9.07
C SER A 45 10.79 22.06 9.11
N ASP A 46 10.64 22.72 7.96
CA ASP A 46 9.74 23.87 7.83
C ASP A 46 8.29 23.36 7.80
N GLU A 47 7.71 23.15 8.98
CA GLU A 47 6.35 22.60 9.16
C GLU A 47 5.27 23.43 8.47
N ARG A 48 5.45 24.75 8.34
CA ARG A 48 4.48 25.61 7.64
C ARG A 48 4.46 25.34 6.14
N GLN A 49 5.59 24.96 5.56
CA GLN A 49 5.65 24.53 4.16
C GLN A 49 5.32 23.05 4.01
N TRP A 50 5.89 22.20 4.87
CA TRP A 50 5.93 20.75 4.72
C TRP A 50 5.42 20.05 5.98
N THR A 51 4.17 20.30 6.34
CA THR A 51 3.57 19.80 7.58
C THR A 51 3.66 18.27 7.72
N TRP A 52 3.60 17.54 6.61
CA TRP A 52 3.75 16.09 6.62
C TRP A 52 5.15 15.61 7.06
N MET A 53 6.20 16.41 6.90
CA MET A 53 7.54 16.02 7.35
C MET A 53 7.61 15.99 8.88
N ASP A 54 6.82 16.82 9.54
CA ASP A 54 6.65 16.73 10.98
C ASP A 54 5.66 15.60 11.30
N GLU A 55 4.41 15.81 10.93
CA GLU A 55 3.30 14.99 11.41
C GLU A 55 3.26 13.58 10.80
N GLY A 56 3.66 13.45 9.54
CA GLY A 56 3.63 12.19 8.80
C GLY A 56 4.80 11.27 9.14
N LEU A 57 6.01 11.81 9.23
CA LEU A 57 7.18 11.03 9.70
C LEU A 57 6.98 10.58 11.15
N ASN A 58 6.49 11.48 12.00
CA ASN A 58 6.18 11.16 13.39
C ASN A 58 5.05 10.13 13.49
N SER A 59 3.96 10.29 12.73
CA SER A 59 2.87 9.29 12.70
C SER A 59 3.35 7.90 12.28
N TYR A 60 4.29 7.80 11.33
CA TYR A 60 4.85 6.50 10.96
C TYR A 60 5.63 5.85 12.11
N LEU A 61 6.42 6.62 12.87
CA LEU A 61 7.11 6.09 14.05
C LEU A 61 6.16 5.78 15.20
N GLU A 62 5.09 6.59 15.38
CA GLU A 62 3.99 6.32 16.30
C GLU A 62 3.43 4.92 16.05
N MET A 63 3.13 4.59 14.79
CA MET A 63 2.61 3.27 14.41
C MET A 63 3.51 2.11 14.86
N LEU A 64 4.82 2.23 14.67
CA LEU A 64 5.76 1.18 15.06
C LEU A 64 5.86 1.05 16.58
N ALA A 65 5.87 2.17 17.29
CA ALA A 65 5.91 2.19 18.75
C ALA A 65 4.61 1.65 19.37
N GLU A 66 3.44 1.94 18.77
CA GLU A 66 2.15 1.37 19.18
C GLU A 66 2.17 -0.17 19.07
N LEU A 67 2.66 -0.71 17.95
CA LEU A 67 2.73 -2.16 17.72
C LEU A 67 3.78 -2.88 18.57
N GLU A 68 4.89 -2.20 18.89
CA GLU A 68 5.89 -2.72 19.83
C GLU A 68 5.34 -2.75 21.26
N TYR A 69 4.56 -1.74 21.66
CA TYR A 69 3.90 -1.69 22.96
C TYR A 69 2.80 -2.76 23.09
N ASP A 70 1.96 -2.91 22.07
CA ASP A 70 0.91 -3.92 22.00
C ASP A 70 0.70 -4.33 20.54
N LYS A 71 1.00 -5.60 20.22
CA LYS A 71 0.83 -6.14 18.87
C LYS A 71 -0.61 -6.04 18.34
N ASP A 72 -1.59 -5.98 19.24
CA ASP A 72 -3.01 -5.89 18.93
C ASP A 72 -3.54 -4.46 19.12
N PHE A 73 -2.65 -3.46 19.21
CA PHE A 73 -3.02 -2.05 19.38
C PHE A 73 -4.02 -1.63 18.28
N PRO A 74 -5.13 -0.98 18.63
CA PRO A 74 -6.18 -0.64 17.67
C PRO A 74 -5.82 0.60 16.83
N MET A 75 -4.83 0.45 15.96
CA MET A 75 -4.31 1.50 15.09
C MET A 75 -5.42 2.09 14.23
N ARG A 76 -5.54 3.42 14.26
CA ARG A 76 -6.60 4.14 13.55
C ARG A 76 -6.14 4.84 12.28
N ARG A 77 -4.83 4.98 12.08
CA ARG A 77 -4.21 5.67 10.95
C ARG A 77 -3.03 4.87 10.42
N GLY A 78 -2.57 5.21 9.23
CA GLY A 78 -1.36 4.66 8.64
C GLY A 78 -1.50 3.29 7.97
N LEU A 79 -2.30 2.36 8.48
CA LEU A 79 -2.55 1.12 7.72
C LEU A 79 -3.25 1.41 6.38
N PRO A 80 -2.89 0.73 5.26
CA PRO A 80 -3.43 1.06 3.94
C PRO A 80 -4.96 1.05 3.86
N LYS A 81 -5.61 0.07 4.48
CA LYS A 81 -7.08 0.00 4.59
C LYS A 81 -7.73 1.24 5.24
N ASN A 82 -7.01 1.96 6.11
CA ASN A 82 -7.55 3.10 6.84
C ASN A 82 -7.58 4.39 5.99
N ILE A 83 -6.76 4.48 4.94
CA ILE A 83 -6.70 5.69 4.08
C ILE A 83 -7.66 5.62 2.88
N VAL A 84 -8.13 4.41 2.52
CA VAL A 84 -8.97 4.15 1.34
C VAL A 84 -10.16 5.10 1.23
N ASN A 85 -10.92 5.30 2.32
CA ASN A 85 -12.11 6.19 2.28
C ASN A 85 -11.75 7.66 1.98
N TYR A 86 -10.58 8.11 2.45
CA TYR A 86 -10.10 9.45 2.13
C TYR A 86 -9.66 9.54 0.67
N MET A 87 -8.88 8.55 0.20
CA MET A 87 -8.39 8.53 -1.18
C MET A 87 -9.51 8.37 -2.20
N ASN A 88 -10.56 7.61 -1.89
CA ASN A 88 -11.75 7.43 -2.73
C ASN A 88 -12.77 8.57 -2.58
N GLY A 89 -12.44 9.62 -1.83
CA GLY A 89 -13.30 10.78 -1.64
C GLY A 89 -13.41 11.65 -2.90
N ASP A 90 -14.18 12.74 -2.79
CA ASP A 90 -14.25 13.76 -3.82
C ASP A 90 -12.86 14.38 -4.07
N GLN A 91 -12.30 14.09 -5.24
CA GLN A 91 -10.96 14.55 -5.63
C GLN A 91 -10.84 16.07 -5.66
N SER A 92 -11.94 16.81 -5.83
CA SER A 92 -11.92 18.28 -5.77
C SER A 92 -11.67 18.82 -4.35
N GLN A 93 -11.81 17.97 -3.32
CA GLN A 93 -11.60 18.28 -1.91
C GLN A 93 -10.36 17.55 -1.34
N ILE A 94 -9.48 17.05 -2.22
CA ILE A 94 -8.25 16.37 -1.84
C ILE A 94 -7.08 17.14 -2.43
N ALA A 95 -6.02 17.27 -1.65
CA ALA A 95 -4.79 17.94 -2.07
C ALA A 95 -3.61 16.94 -1.99
N PRO A 96 -2.58 17.08 -2.84
CA PRO A 96 -1.34 16.32 -2.71
C PRO A 96 -0.71 16.50 -1.32
N ILE A 97 0.06 15.52 -0.85
CA ILE A 97 0.78 15.60 0.45
C ILE A 97 1.72 16.81 0.48
N MET A 98 2.29 17.17 -0.66
CA MET A 98 3.18 18.33 -0.82
C MET A 98 2.47 19.70 -0.75
N SER A 99 1.17 19.74 -0.45
CA SER A 99 0.43 20.99 -0.28
C SER A 99 0.71 21.61 1.10
N LYS A 100 0.75 22.94 1.16
CA LYS A 100 0.88 23.65 2.45
C LYS A 100 -0.32 23.34 3.35
N GLY A 101 -0.08 23.18 4.66
CA GLY A 101 -1.11 22.80 5.62
C GLY A 101 -2.35 23.71 5.65
N ASP A 102 -2.20 25.01 5.43
CA ASP A 102 -3.34 25.96 5.40
C ASP A 102 -4.24 25.80 4.16
N ASN A 103 -3.77 25.09 3.14
CA ASN A 103 -4.45 24.92 1.85
C ASN A 103 -5.09 23.53 1.67
N VAL A 104 -5.20 22.73 2.74
CA VAL A 104 -5.76 21.37 2.65
C VAL A 104 -7.11 21.27 3.36
N TYR A 105 -8.06 20.58 2.74
CA TYR A 105 -9.41 20.39 3.27
C TYR A 105 -9.46 19.41 4.46
N SER A 106 -8.62 18.36 4.42
CA SER A 106 -8.56 17.31 5.44
C SER A 106 -7.15 17.20 6.02
N PHE A 107 -6.81 18.15 6.90
CA PHE A 107 -5.48 18.24 7.52
C PHE A 107 -5.02 16.91 8.14
N GLY A 108 -5.89 16.25 8.91
CA GLY A 108 -5.57 14.98 9.55
C GLY A 108 -5.17 13.86 8.58
N ASN A 109 -5.83 13.77 7.42
CA ASN A 109 -5.48 12.74 6.44
C ASN A 109 -4.30 13.16 5.56
N ASN A 110 -4.19 14.44 5.20
CA ASN A 110 -3.11 14.93 4.34
C ASN A 110 -1.76 15.01 5.07
N ALA A 111 -1.73 15.52 6.30
CA ALA A 111 -0.49 15.71 7.06
C ALA A 111 -0.05 14.46 7.86
N TYR A 112 -0.99 13.62 8.31
CA TYR A 112 -0.69 12.45 9.15
C TYR A 112 -0.96 11.13 8.41
N GLY A 113 -2.22 10.93 7.99
CA GLY A 113 -2.71 9.63 7.52
C GLY A 113 -2.04 9.13 6.24
N LYS A 114 -2.18 9.87 5.14
CA LYS A 114 -1.66 9.48 3.82
C LYS A 114 -0.13 9.35 3.80
N PRO A 115 0.65 10.26 4.42
CA PRO A 115 2.11 10.10 4.51
C PRO A 115 2.52 8.87 5.32
N ALA A 116 1.91 8.64 6.49
CA ALA A 116 2.20 7.46 7.29
C ALA A 116 1.85 6.15 6.55
N THR A 117 0.74 6.15 5.80
CA THR A 117 0.39 5.03 4.91
C THR A 117 1.39 4.83 3.80
N ALA A 118 1.85 5.90 3.14
CA ALA A 118 2.87 5.79 2.11
C ALA A 118 4.14 5.14 2.68
N LEU A 119 4.61 5.58 3.85
CA LEU A 119 5.80 5.02 4.49
C LEU A 119 5.61 3.57 4.95
N TRP A 120 4.43 3.23 5.47
CA TRP A 120 4.09 1.85 5.80
C TRP A 120 4.15 0.92 4.58
N ILE A 121 3.51 1.32 3.48
CA ILE A 121 3.54 0.57 2.21
C ILE A 121 4.98 0.45 1.70
N LEU A 122 5.73 1.54 1.76
CA LEU A 122 7.11 1.58 1.31
C LEU A 122 7.97 0.57 2.08
N ARG A 123 7.79 0.50 3.41
CA ARG A 123 8.53 -0.40 4.29
C ARG A 123 8.08 -1.86 4.22
N GLU A 124 6.78 -2.12 4.25
CA GLU A 124 6.22 -3.48 4.36
C GLU A 124 6.07 -4.16 3.00
N THR A 125 5.80 -3.40 1.93
CA THR A 125 5.40 -3.96 0.63
C THR A 125 6.43 -3.73 -0.48
N ILE A 126 7.13 -2.59 -0.50
CA ILE A 126 7.99 -2.20 -1.64
C ILE A 126 9.48 -2.49 -1.36
N MET A 127 10.04 -1.92 -0.30
CA MET A 127 11.47 -1.99 0.01
C MET A 127 11.82 -3.18 0.92
N GLY A 128 10.88 -3.58 1.78
CA GLY A 128 11.15 -4.47 2.90
C GLY A 128 11.78 -3.73 4.09
N LYS A 129 11.60 -4.31 5.29
CA LYS A 129 11.96 -3.69 6.58
C LYS A 129 13.44 -3.32 6.66
N GLU A 130 14.32 -4.23 6.27
CA GLU A 130 15.76 -4.04 6.42
C GLU A 130 16.28 -2.82 5.61
N LEU A 131 15.94 -2.76 4.32
CA LEU A 131 16.36 -1.67 3.45
C LEU A 131 15.71 -0.34 3.84
N PHE A 132 14.40 -0.36 4.14
CA PHE A 132 13.71 0.84 4.59
C PHE A 132 14.31 1.35 5.90
N ASP A 133 14.47 0.50 6.91
CA ASP A 133 14.93 0.90 8.23
C ASP A 133 16.38 1.42 8.16
N HIS A 134 17.23 0.82 7.32
CA HIS A 134 18.57 1.32 7.03
C HIS A 134 18.55 2.73 6.40
N ALA A 135 17.73 2.92 5.37
CA ALA A 135 17.64 4.19 4.66
C ALA A 135 17.03 5.30 5.53
N PHE A 136 15.97 5.00 6.28
CA PHE A 136 15.32 5.93 7.21
C PHE A 136 16.25 6.33 8.35
N LYS A 137 17.00 5.37 8.93
CA LYS A 137 18.04 5.67 9.93
C LYS A 137 19.14 6.54 9.35
N THR A 138 19.55 6.29 8.11
CA THR A 138 20.56 7.09 7.41
C THR A 138 20.08 8.53 7.23
N TYR A 139 18.82 8.74 6.85
CA TYR A 139 18.21 10.07 6.81
C TYR A 139 18.26 10.75 8.18
N ALA A 140 17.81 10.07 9.24
CA ALA A 140 17.82 10.63 10.58
C ALA A 140 19.24 11.04 11.03
N GLN A 141 20.26 10.24 10.74
CA GLN A 141 21.65 10.53 11.08
C GLN A 141 22.26 11.63 10.23
N ARG A 142 21.98 11.69 8.92
CA ARG A 142 22.49 12.74 8.02
C ARG A 142 21.97 14.12 8.41
N TRP A 143 20.73 14.18 8.89
CA TRP A 143 19.99 15.42 9.08
C TRP A 143 19.71 15.78 10.54
N MET A 144 20.22 15.01 11.50
CA MET A 144 20.19 15.41 12.91
C MET A 144 20.86 16.78 13.09
N PHE A 145 20.18 17.66 13.81
CA PHE A 145 20.55 19.06 14.07
C PHE A 145 20.67 19.92 12.80
N LYS A 146 19.97 19.56 11.72
CA LYS A 146 19.90 20.30 10.45
C LYS A 146 18.45 20.55 10.03
N HIS A 147 18.29 21.22 8.89
CA HIS A 147 16.99 21.62 8.33
C HIS A 147 16.70 20.97 6.96
N PRO A 148 16.36 19.67 6.87
CA PRO A 148 16.05 19.01 5.61
C PRO A 148 14.76 19.54 4.96
N THR A 149 14.75 19.51 3.62
CA THR A 149 13.56 19.63 2.78
C THR A 149 13.02 18.25 2.38
N PRO A 150 11.81 18.14 1.81
CA PRO A 150 11.31 16.89 1.25
C PRO A 150 12.28 16.19 0.30
N ALA A 151 12.98 16.96 -0.54
CA ALA A 151 13.94 16.41 -1.49
C ALA A 151 15.13 15.73 -0.80
N ASP A 152 15.53 16.20 0.38
CA ASP A 152 16.61 15.59 1.17
C ASP A 152 16.20 14.25 1.76
N PHE A 153 14.94 14.14 2.18
CA PHE A 153 14.34 12.87 2.59
C PHE A 153 14.27 11.89 1.41
N PHE A 154 13.63 12.26 0.30
CA PHE A 154 13.47 11.40 -0.87
C PHE A 154 14.81 10.89 -1.39
N ARG A 155 15.79 11.79 -1.59
CA ARG A 155 17.13 11.41 -2.06
C ARG A 155 17.85 10.50 -1.08
N THR A 156 17.70 10.71 0.23
CA THR A 156 18.36 9.82 1.20
C THR A 156 17.74 8.44 1.19
N MET A 157 16.40 8.34 1.07
CA MET A 157 15.72 7.06 0.98
C MET A 157 16.17 6.26 -0.25
N GLU A 158 16.36 6.92 -1.39
CA GLU A 158 16.84 6.29 -2.64
C GLU A 158 18.32 5.93 -2.59
N ASP A 159 19.18 6.89 -2.25
CA ASP A 159 20.64 6.71 -2.19
C ASP A 159 21.05 5.62 -1.20
N ALA A 160 20.48 5.61 0.00
CA ALA A 160 20.84 4.63 1.03
C ALA A 160 20.25 3.24 0.77
N SER A 161 19.15 3.13 0.02
CA SER A 161 18.55 1.83 -0.31
C SER A 161 18.99 1.25 -1.65
N GLY A 162 19.48 2.10 -2.56
CA GLY A 162 19.76 1.72 -3.95
C GLY A 162 18.51 1.45 -4.79
N ILE A 163 17.32 1.82 -4.31
CA ILE A 163 16.04 1.63 -5.00
C ILE A 163 15.61 2.96 -5.63
N ASP A 164 15.21 2.91 -6.91
CA ASP A 164 14.54 4.03 -7.59
C ASP A 164 13.07 4.13 -7.10
N LEU A 165 12.76 5.25 -6.44
CA LEU A 165 11.48 5.53 -5.81
C LEU A 165 10.79 6.75 -6.43
N ASP A 166 11.30 7.31 -7.53
CA ASP A 166 10.76 8.51 -8.18
C ASP A 166 9.27 8.33 -8.51
N TRP A 167 8.90 7.16 -9.02
CA TRP A 167 7.51 6.80 -9.33
C TRP A 167 6.61 6.81 -8.08
N PHE A 168 7.16 6.35 -6.94
CA PHE A 168 6.44 6.27 -5.67
C PHE A 168 6.24 7.66 -5.09
N TRP A 169 7.31 8.46 -5.01
CA TRP A 169 7.25 9.84 -4.53
C TRP A 169 6.30 10.67 -5.39
N ARG A 170 6.46 10.61 -6.72
CA ARG A 170 5.58 11.32 -7.65
C ARG A 170 4.11 10.96 -7.43
N GLY A 171 3.78 9.67 -7.40
CA GLY A 171 2.41 9.21 -7.19
C GLY A 171 1.85 9.65 -5.85
N TRP A 172 2.45 9.18 -4.75
CA TRP A 172 1.88 9.35 -3.41
C TRP A 172 1.94 10.79 -2.90
N PHE A 173 3.01 11.54 -3.21
CA PHE A 173 3.27 12.85 -2.60
C PHE A 173 2.85 14.03 -3.46
N TYR A 174 2.97 13.92 -4.80
CA TYR A 174 2.71 15.03 -5.72
C TYR A 174 1.38 14.95 -6.45
N THR A 175 0.62 13.86 -6.31
CA THR A 175 -0.72 13.74 -6.91
C THR A 175 -1.81 13.43 -5.87
N THR A 176 -3.06 13.51 -6.31
CA THR A 176 -4.22 13.00 -5.58
C THR A 176 -4.66 11.63 -6.07
N ASP A 177 -3.91 11.02 -6.99
CA ASP A 177 -4.25 9.74 -7.58
C ASP A 177 -4.47 8.66 -6.53
N VAL A 178 -5.21 7.64 -6.94
CA VAL A 178 -5.59 6.49 -6.12
C VAL A 178 -4.98 5.20 -6.64
N THR A 179 -4.81 4.21 -5.77
CA THR A 179 -4.53 2.83 -6.17
C THR A 179 -5.85 2.17 -6.54
N ASP A 180 -5.95 1.63 -7.75
CA ASP A 180 -7.01 0.71 -8.17
C ASP A 180 -6.38 -0.22 -9.20
N ILE A 181 -6.28 -1.51 -8.85
CA ILE A 181 -5.74 -2.57 -9.71
C ILE A 181 -6.73 -3.73 -9.74
N GLY A 182 -7.22 -4.06 -10.93
CA GLY A 182 -8.23 -5.09 -11.13
C GLY A 182 -7.73 -6.34 -11.85
N ILE A 183 -8.47 -7.44 -11.70
CA ILE A 183 -8.37 -8.60 -12.60
C ILE A 183 -9.34 -8.39 -13.75
N LYS A 184 -8.81 -7.94 -14.88
CA LYS A 184 -9.59 -7.69 -16.10
C LYS A 184 -10.05 -8.96 -16.78
N ASN A 185 -9.15 -9.94 -16.95
CA ASN A 185 -9.44 -11.18 -17.66
C ASN A 185 -8.57 -12.34 -17.19
N VAL A 186 -9.11 -13.56 -17.28
CA VAL A 186 -8.36 -14.80 -17.08
C VAL A 186 -8.76 -15.80 -18.15
N LYS A 187 -7.81 -16.18 -19.00
CA LYS A 187 -7.96 -17.28 -19.95
C LYS A 187 -7.26 -18.51 -19.40
N LYS A 188 -7.92 -19.66 -19.49
CA LYS A 188 -7.38 -20.95 -19.03
C LYS A 188 -7.13 -21.85 -20.24
N PHE A 189 -5.94 -22.44 -20.27
CA PHE A 189 -5.51 -23.38 -21.30
C PHE A 189 -5.09 -24.70 -20.66
N TYR A 190 -5.29 -25.80 -21.39
CA TYR A 190 -4.95 -27.15 -20.96
C TYR A 190 -4.00 -27.77 -21.98
N ALA A 191 -2.97 -28.47 -21.50
CA ALA A 191 -2.21 -29.37 -22.36
C ALA A 191 -3.03 -30.66 -22.57
N GLU A 192 -3.49 -30.94 -23.80
CA GLU A 192 -4.15 -32.20 -24.11
C GLU A 192 -3.14 -33.35 -24.18
N LYS A 193 -3.55 -34.52 -23.69
CA LYS A 193 -2.71 -35.71 -23.46
C LYS A 193 -2.23 -36.42 -24.75
N GLY A 194 -2.31 -35.77 -25.91
CA GLY A 194 -2.01 -36.33 -27.23
C GLY A 194 -0.67 -35.89 -27.83
N ASP A 195 -0.09 -34.79 -27.38
CA ASP A 195 1.20 -34.29 -27.88
C ASP A 195 2.02 -33.73 -26.72
N GLN A 196 2.79 -34.59 -26.06
CA GLN A 196 3.79 -34.15 -25.07
C GLN A 196 4.92 -33.29 -25.70
N GLU A 197 4.87 -33.01 -27.01
CA GLU A 197 5.89 -32.23 -27.70
C GLU A 197 5.45 -30.87 -28.26
N ASN A 198 4.15 -30.56 -28.38
CA ASN A 198 3.72 -29.41 -29.21
C ASN A 198 2.67 -28.48 -28.60
N VAL A 199 2.65 -28.29 -27.28
CA VAL A 199 1.96 -27.11 -26.74
C VAL A 199 2.94 -25.96 -26.64
N LYS A 200 2.96 -25.09 -27.66
CA LYS A 200 3.68 -23.81 -27.63
C LYS A 200 3.01 -22.91 -26.59
N PHE A 201 3.49 -22.97 -25.36
CA PHE A 201 3.24 -21.92 -24.38
C PHE A 201 4.52 -21.15 -24.15
N ILE A 202 4.41 -19.84 -24.20
CA ILE A 202 5.51 -18.91 -23.94
C ILE A 202 5.47 -18.64 -22.44
N GLU A 203 6.41 -19.22 -21.70
CA GLU A 203 6.69 -18.77 -20.33
C GLU A 203 7.27 -17.35 -20.43
N ASP A 204 6.54 -16.34 -19.95
CA ASP A 204 7.07 -14.98 -19.83
C ASP A 204 8.07 -14.95 -18.66
N LEU A 205 9.31 -15.28 -18.98
CA LEU A 205 10.48 -15.12 -18.12
C LEU A 205 11.09 -13.71 -18.23
N SER A 206 10.46 -12.80 -18.96
CA SER A 206 11.00 -11.46 -19.14
C SER A 206 10.55 -10.55 -17.99
N ASP A 207 11.48 -9.75 -17.49
CA ASP A 207 11.20 -8.51 -16.75
C ASP A 207 10.56 -7.43 -17.66
N GLY A 208 9.79 -7.87 -18.68
CA GLY A 208 9.30 -7.10 -19.82
C GLY A 208 7.93 -7.57 -20.32
N LEU A 209 7.37 -6.83 -21.28
CA LEU A 209 5.93 -6.59 -21.34
C LEU A 209 5.16 -7.18 -22.53
N LEU A 210 5.82 -7.95 -23.38
CA LEU A 210 5.14 -8.53 -24.53
C LEU A 210 5.50 -10.01 -24.70
N PHE A 211 4.45 -10.78 -24.98
CA PHE A 211 4.57 -12.09 -25.59
C PHE A 211 5.40 -11.97 -26.87
N SER A 212 6.47 -12.75 -26.97
CA SER A 212 7.16 -13.01 -28.23
C SER A 212 7.51 -14.49 -28.32
N ASP A 213 7.24 -15.10 -29.47
CA ASP A 213 7.56 -16.51 -29.77
C ASP A 213 9.05 -16.83 -29.54
N SER A 214 9.92 -15.82 -29.57
CA SER A 214 11.35 -15.92 -29.32
C SER A 214 11.74 -16.29 -27.88
N ASN A 215 10.85 -16.10 -26.89
CA ASN A 215 11.13 -16.40 -25.47
C ASN A 215 10.51 -17.73 -24.99
N ALA A 216 9.91 -18.51 -25.90
CA ALA A 216 9.21 -19.74 -25.57
C ALA A 216 10.15 -20.84 -25.02
N LYS A 217 9.95 -21.26 -23.77
CA LYS A 217 10.51 -22.52 -23.23
C LYS A 217 9.40 -23.56 -23.09
N LYS A 218 9.74 -24.84 -23.34
CA LYS A 218 8.84 -25.97 -23.09
C LYS A 218 8.57 -26.06 -21.59
N ALA A 219 7.31 -25.89 -21.18
CA ALA A 219 6.85 -26.10 -19.81
C ALA A 219 6.12 -27.44 -19.70
N SER A 220 6.44 -28.23 -18.67
CA SER A 220 5.82 -29.54 -18.40
C SER A 220 4.53 -29.47 -17.58
N SER A 221 4.03 -28.27 -17.28
CA SER A 221 2.87 -28.06 -16.43
C SER A 221 1.55 -28.43 -17.10
N LYS A 222 0.57 -28.87 -16.30
CA LYS A 222 -0.74 -29.33 -16.78
C LYS A 222 -1.71 -28.20 -17.12
N PHE A 223 -1.63 -27.08 -16.40
CA PHE A 223 -2.53 -25.95 -16.53
C PHE A 223 -1.76 -24.66 -16.81
N PHE A 224 -2.29 -23.85 -17.73
CA PHE A 224 -1.74 -22.53 -18.06
C PHE A 224 -2.85 -21.49 -17.99
N TYR A 225 -2.52 -20.31 -17.47
CA TYR A 225 -3.43 -19.21 -17.29
C TYR A 225 -2.79 -17.93 -17.86
N GLU A 226 -3.54 -17.20 -18.67
CA GLU A 226 -3.21 -15.83 -19.06
C GLU A 226 -4.09 -14.90 -18.22
N VAL A 227 -3.48 -14.19 -17.27
CA VAL A 227 -4.17 -13.25 -16.39
C VAL A 227 -3.81 -11.83 -16.79
N THR A 228 -4.82 -11.07 -17.20
CA THR A 228 -4.69 -9.65 -17.50
C THR A 228 -5.11 -8.84 -16.28
N PHE A 229 -4.21 -8.01 -15.81
CA PHE A 229 -4.46 -7.00 -14.79
C PHE A 229 -4.60 -5.63 -15.44
N ASP A 230 -5.55 -4.84 -15.00
CA ASP A 230 -5.65 -3.42 -15.34
C ASP A 230 -5.40 -2.54 -14.12
N LYS A 231 -5.00 -1.29 -14.37
CA LYS A 231 -4.76 -0.29 -13.34
C LYS A 231 -5.60 0.95 -13.65
N PRO A 232 -6.91 0.97 -13.34
CA PRO A 232 -7.74 2.16 -13.54
C PRO A 232 -7.29 3.35 -12.67
N GLY A 233 -6.63 3.07 -11.54
CA GLY A 233 -6.04 4.09 -10.67
C GLY A 233 -4.76 4.71 -11.25
N GLY A 234 -4.43 5.93 -10.79
CA GLY A 234 -3.21 6.61 -11.21
C GLY A 234 -1.96 6.16 -10.45
N LEU A 235 -2.10 5.62 -9.24
CA LEU A 235 -0.95 5.19 -8.44
C LEU A 235 -0.40 3.86 -8.93
N VAL A 236 0.85 3.89 -9.37
CA VAL A 236 1.64 2.69 -9.66
C VAL A 236 1.90 1.95 -8.34
N MET A 237 1.61 0.65 -8.31
CA MET A 237 1.81 -0.23 -7.15
C MET A 237 2.22 -1.64 -7.59
N PRO A 238 2.95 -2.40 -6.75
CA PRO A 238 3.16 -3.84 -6.98
C PRO A 238 1.84 -4.60 -7.08
N ILE A 239 1.81 -5.68 -7.85
CA ILE A 239 0.66 -6.60 -7.88
C ILE A 239 0.94 -7.74 -6.90
N ILE A 240 0.15 -7.82 -5.83
CA ILE A 240 0.17 -8.94 -4.89
C ILE A 240 -1.01 -9.84 -5.22
N VAL A 241 -0.76 -11.10 -5.55
CA VAL A 241 -1.81 -12.05 -5.96
C VAL A 241 -1.72 -13.36 -5.19
N GLU A 242 -2.86 -13.83 -4.70
CA GLU A 242 -3.01 -15.16 -4.09
C GLU A 242 -3.82 -16.07 -5.04
N PHE A 243 -3.23 -17.22 -5.34
CA PHE A 243 -3.84 -18.31 -6.08
C PHE A 243 -4.35 -19.36 -5.10
N THR A 244 -5.64 -19.68 -5.17
CA THR A 244 -6.22 -20.84 -4.49
C THR A 244 -6.39 -21.98 -5.48
N TYR A 245 -5.82 -23.13 -5.16
CA TYR A 245 -5.90 -24.34 -5.97
C TYR A 245 -7.09 -25.21 -5.56
N LYS A 246 -7.50 -26.11 -6.46
CA LYS A 246 -8.63 -27.02 -6.25
C LYS A 246 -8.49 -27.95 -5.05
N ASP A 247 -7.25 -28.27 -4.68
CA ASP A 247 -6.94 -29.09 -3.50
C ASP A 247 -6.97 -28.29 -2.18
N GLY A 248 -7.31 -27.00 -2.23
CA GLY A 248 -7.36 -26.10 -1.08
C GLY A 248 -6.02 -25.43 -0.74
N THR A 249 -4.92 -25.81 -1.39
CA THR A 249 -3.63 -25.14 -1.18
C THR A 249 -3.63 -23.73 -1.77
N LYS A 250 -2.76 -22.86 -1.24
CA LYS A 250 -2.62 -21.47 -1.68
C LYS A 250 -1.17 -21.15 -2.03
N ALA A 251 -0.97 -20.28 -3.00
CA ALA A 251 0.33 -19.70 -3.33
C ALA A 251 0.20 -18.20 -3.54
N ARG A 252 1.13 -17.42 -2.97
CA ARG A 252 1.22 -15.97 -3.19
C ARG A 252 2.33 -15.67 -4.18
N LYS A 253 2.09 -14.69 -5.04
CA LYS A 253 3.10 -14.13 -5.95
C LYS A 253 2.99 -12.61 -5.92
N THR A 254 4.13 -11.95 -5.86
CA THR A 254 4.23 -10.50 -5.94
C THR A 254 4.98 -10.12 -7.22
N TYR A 255 4.39 -9.24 -8.01
CA TYR A 255 5.05 -8.64 -9.16
C TYR A 255 5.42 -7.20 -8.83
N PRO A 256 6.66 -6.78 -9.09
CA PRO A 256 7.15 -5.46 -8.67
C PRO A 256 6.50 -4.35 -9.51
N ALA A 257 6.45 -3.12 -8.99
CA ALA A 257 5.82 -1.96 -9.64
C ALA A 257 6.40 -1.66 -11.05
N GLN A 258 7.64 -2.05 -11.30
CA GLN A 258 8.36 -1.85 -12.56
C GLN A 258 7.69 -2.55 -13.75
N ILE A 259 6.81 -3.54 -13.51
CA ILE A 259 6.03 -4.16 -14.58
C ILE A 259 5.14 -3.17 -15.31
N TRP A 260 4.77 -2.03 -14.73
CA TRP A 260 3.92 -1.02 -15.38
C TRP A 260 4.68 -0.16 -16.42
N ARG A 261 6.02 -0.24 -16.47
CA ARG A 261 6.87 0.68 -17.27
C ARG A 261 6.61 0.64 -18.78
N TYR A 262 6.17 -0.49 -19.33
CA TYR A 262 5.92 -0.58 -20.78
C TYR A 262 4.42 -0.46 -21.13
N ASN A 263 3.52 -0.65 -20.17
CA ASN A 263 2.11 -0.31 -20.31
C ASN A 263 1.52 -0.02 -18.92
N ASP A 264 1.25 1.26 -18.68
CA ASP A 264 0.75 1.74 -17.40
C ASP A 264 -0.74 1.44 -17.17
N ALA A 265 -1.49 1.07 -18.22
CA ALA A 265 -2.93 0.82 -18.12
C ALA A 265 -3.26 -0.66 -17.87
N GLN A 266 -2.47 -1.58 -18.45
CA GLN A 266 -2.73 -3.01 -18.33
C GLN A 266 -1.47 -3.84 -18.58
N ILE A 267 -1.35 -4.96 -17.87
CA ILE A 267 -0.30 -5.95 -18.08
C ILE A 267 -0.91 -7.35 -18.07
N THR A 268 -0.33 -8.26 -18.85
CA THR A 268 -0.74 -9.66 -18.88
C THR A 268 0.40 -10.53 -18.40
N LYS A 269 0.10 -11.49 -17.50
CA LYS A 269 1.07 -12.47 -17.02
C LYS A 269 0.60 -13.89 -17.28
N VAL A 270 1.54 -14.72 -17.72
CA VAL A 270 1.34 -16.17 -17.87
C VAL A 270 1.67 -16.84 -16.55
N ILE A 271 0.78 -17.72 -16.11
CA ILE A 271 0.94 -18.53 -14.91
C ILE A 271 0.79 -19.99 -15.31
N ASN A 272 1.85 -20.76 -15.12
CA ASN A 272 1.89 -22.21 -15.23
C ASN A 272 1.68 -22.85 -13.86
N SER A 273 0.96 -23.97 -13.83
CA SER A 273 0.70 -24.71 -12.61
C SER A 273 0.42 -26.19 -12.90
N ASP A 274 0.90 -27.07 -12.02
CA ASP A 274 0.53 -28.49 -12.04
C ASP A 274 -0.85 -28.75 -11.42
N LYS A 275 -1.33 -27.78 -10.63
CA LYS A 275 -2.63 -27.79 -9.96
C LYS A 275 -3.60 -26.82 -10.63
N GLU A 276 -4.86 -27.19 -10.66
CA GLU A 276 -5.93 -26.33 -11.17
C GLU A 276 -6.17 -25.16 -10.20
N ILE A 277 -5.95 -23.93 -10.65
CA ILE A 277 -6.35 -22.69 -9.96
C ILE A 277 -7.86 -22.54 -10.08
N VAL A 278 -8.53 -22.33 -8.94
CA VAL A 278 -9.99 -22.14 -8.83
C VAL A 278 -10.37 -20.73 -8.37
N ASN A 279 -9.45 -19.99 -7.74
CA ASN A 279 -9.65 -18.61 -7.36
C ASN A 279 -8.34 -17.82 -7.44
N ILE A 280 -8.42 -16.56 -7.86
CA ILE A 280 -7.35 -15.58 -7.88
C ILE A 280 -7.84 -14.36 -7.11
N THR A 281 -7.10 -13.94 -6.08
CA THR A 281 -7.39 -12.77 -5.27
C THR A 281 -6.24 -11.78 -5.37
N LEU A 282 -6.52 -10.55 -5.80
CA LEU A 282 -5.60 -9.41 -5.70
C LEU A 282 -5.63 -8.82 -4.30
N ASP A 283 -4.43 -8.47 -3.83
CA ASP A 283 -4.17 -7.80 -2.56
C ASP A 283 -5.00 -8.36 -1.39
N PRO A 284 -4.87 -9.67 -1.09
CA PRO A 284 -5.74 -10.34 -0.11
C PRO A 284 -5.66 -9.73 1.29
N ASP A 285 -4.53 -9.12 1.64
CA ASP A 285 -4.27 -8.52 2.95
C ASP A 285 -4.45 -6.98 2.95
N GLN A 286 -4.87 -6.40 1.83
CA GLN A 286 -5.10 -4.95 1.65
C GLN A 286 -3.85 -4.11 1.96
N GLU A 287 -2.72 -4.49 1.38
CA GLU A 287 -1.40 -3.90 1.56
C GLU A 287 -1.18 -2.68 0.66
N THR A 288 -2.02 -2.45 -0.37
CA THR A 288 -1.74 -1.45 -1.42
C THR A 288 -2.65 -0.20 -1.39
N ALA A 289 -3.61 -0.15 -0.46
CA ALA A 289 -4.65 0.87 -0.36
C ALA A 289 -5.55 0.98 -1.61
N ASP A 290 -5.88 -0.17 -2.21
CA ASP A 290 -6.80 -0.26 -3.33
C ASP A 290 -8.20 0.31 -2.98
N VAL A 291 -8.68 1.26 -3.77
CA VAL A 291 -9.97 1.93 -3.52
C VAL A 291 -11.18 1.18 -4.08
N ASP A 292 -11.00 0.22 -5.00
CA ASP A 292 -12.06 -0.60 -5.58
C ASP A 292 -11.73 -2.10 -5.52
N THR A 293 -11.99 -2.71 -4.37
CA THR A 293 -11.81 -4.16 -4.21
C THR A 293 -12.82 -5.05 -4.98
N SER A 294 -13.79 -4.47 -5.69
CA SER A 294 -14.82 -5.23 -6.40
C SER A 294 -14.28 -5.97 -7.62
N ASN A 295 -13.17 -5.50 -8.18
CA ASN A 295 -12.47 -6.07 -9.33
C ASN A 295 -11.30 -7.01 -8.94
N ASN A 296 -11.05 -7.22 -7.63
CA ASN A 296 -9.89 -7.98 -7.11
C ASN A 296 -10.01 -9.51 -7.21
N ASN A 297 -11.12 -10.06 -7.74
CA ASN A 297 -11.39 -11.50 -7.63
C ASN A 297 -11.74 -12.13 -8.97
N TRP A 298 -11.11 -13.27 -9.26
CA TRP A 298 -11.54 -14.19 -10.31
C TRP A 298 -11.80 -15.59 -9.74
N PRO A 299 -12.93 -16.23 -10.09
CA PRO A 299 -14.07 -15.67 -10.81
C PRO A 299 -14.69 -14.48 -10.06
N LYS A 300 -15.27 -13.52 -10.79
CA LYS A 300 -15.93 -12.36 -10.15
C LYS A 300 -16.94 -12.86 -9.13
N LYS A 301 -16.79 -12.42 -7.87
CA LYS A 301 -17.73 -12.76 -6.80
C LYS A 301 -19.12 -12.29 -7.22
N GLN A 302 -20.04 -13.22 -7.47
CA GLN A 302 -21.42 -12.86 -7.76
C GLN A 302 -22.01 -12.15 -6.53
N ALA A 303 -22.55 -10.94 -6.72
CA ALA A 303 -23.28 -10.25 -5.67
C ALA A 303 -24.36 -11.18 -5.11
N SER A 304 -24.29 -11.48 -3.81
CA SER A 304 -25.26 -12.37 -3.17
C SER A 304 -26.69 -11.86 -3.39
N LYS A 305 -27.68 -12.75 -3.45
CA LYS A 305 -29.10 -12.35 -3.54
C LYS A 305 -29.49 -11.34 -2.45
N PHE A 306 -28.84 -11.43 -1.28
CA PHE A 306 -29.03 -10.51 -0.16
C PHE A 306 -28.45 -9.11 -0.42
N SER A 307 -27.29 -9.01 -1.08
CA SER A 307 -26.68 -7.74 -1.49
C SER A 307 -27.55 -7.00 -2.50
N LYS A 308 -28.13 -7.73 -3.46
CA LYS A 308 -29.09 -7.18 -4.44
C LYS A 308 -30.39 -6.70 -3.77
N PHE A 309 -30.84 -7.39 -2.72
CA PHE A 309 -32.02 -7.00 -1.94
C PHE A 309 -31.80 -5.69 -1.17
N LYS A 310 -30.66 -5.51 -0.50
CA LYS A 310 -30.33 -4.27 0.23
C LYS A 310 -30.28 -3.03 -0.68
N ASN A 311 -29.71 -3.15 -1.88
CA ASN A 311 -29.67 -2.04 -2.83
C ASN A 311 -31.05 -1.67 -3.39
N LYS A 312 -31.99 -2.62 -3.40
CA LYS A 312 -33.38 -2.41 -3.84
C LYS A 312 -34.26 -1.71 -2.79
N ILE A 313 -33.82 -1.66 -1.53
CA ILE A 313 -34.54 -1.01 -0.41
C ILE A 313 -34.02 0.41 -0.17
N LYS A 314 -32.81 0.72 -0.65
CA LYS A 314 -32.18 2.05 -0.51
C LYS A 314 -32.45 3.01 -1.70
N GLY A 315 -33.20 2.58 -2.70
CA GLY A 315 -33.71 3.43 -3.79
C GLY A 315 -35.21 3.56 -3.69
#